data_AF-X1FV93-F1
#
_entry.id   AF-X1FV93-F1
#
_cell.length_a   1.000
_cell.length_b   1.000
_cell.length_c   1.000
_cell.angle_alpha   90.00
_cell.angle_beta   90.00
_cell.angle_gamma   90.00
#
_symmetry.space_group_name_H-M   'P 1'
#
loop_
_entity.id
_entity.type
_entity.pdbx_description
1 polymer ?
#
loop_
_entity_poly.entity_id
_entity_poly.type
_entity_poly.pdbx_seq_one_letter_code
_entity_poly.pdbx_strand_id
1 'polypeptide(L)'
;SGTGIYLVITSLVVGLMAVIIGYLVGRYIFKLNWIMLVGAICGGMTSTPGLGAAIEAVGSDEPAAGYGAIYPFALLGMVIFSIILHNLPI
;
A
#
# COMPACT_ATOMS: atom_id res chain seq x y z
N SER A 1 -20.26 -22.40 4.29
CA SER A 1 -20.42 -20.95 4.05
C SER A 1 -19.65 -20.04 5.03
N GLY A 2 -18.72 -20.56 5.86
CA GLY A 2 -17.95 -19.73 6.81
C GLY A 2 -16.58 -19.24 6.32
N THR A 3 -16.03 -19.85 5.26
CA THR A 3 -14.68 -19.57 4.77
C THR A 3 -14.52 -18.18 4.16
N GLY A 4 -15.56 -17.64 3.50
CA GLY A 4 -15.53 -16.30 2.91
C GLY A 4 -15.41 -15.18 3.94
N ILE A 5 -16.13 -15.29 5.06
CA ILE A 5 -16.02 -14.32 6.17
C ILE A 5 -14.60 -14.33 6.75
N TYR A 6 -13.98 -15.52 6.84
CA TYR A 6 -12.64 -15.65 7.39
C TYR A 6 -11.61 -14.93 6.52
N LEU A 7 -11.69 -15.11 5.19
CA LEU A 7 -10.82 -14.43 4.24
C LEU A 7 -10.96 -12.89 4.29
N VAL A 8 -12.19 -12.41 4.44
CA VAL A 8 -12.46 -10.96 4.57
C VAL A 8 -11.84 -10.40 5.84
N ILE A 9 -12.05 -11.07 6.98
CA ILE A 9 -11.48 -10.62 8.26
C ILE A 9 -9.95 -10.67 8.21
N THR A 10 -9.36 -11.76 7.70
CA THR A 10 -7.90 -11.88 7.63
C THR A 10 -7.28 -10.84 6.70
N SER A 11 -7.87 -10.59 5.54
CA SER A 11 -7.35 -9.58 4.60
C SER A 11 -7.50 -8.16 5.13
N LEU A 12 -8.59 -7.87 5.86
CA LEU A 12 -8.80 -6.58 6.51
C LEU A 12 -7.77 -6.35 7.62
N VAL A 13 -7.51 -7.35 8.46
CA VAL A 13 -6.48 -7.25 9.51
C VAL A 13 -5.10 -7.06 8.90
N VAL A 14 -4.74 -7.85 7.89
CA VAL A 14 -3.43 -7.75 7.21
C VAL A 14 -3.27 -6.39 6.52
N GLY A 15 -4.30 -5.90 5.84
CA GLY A 15 -4.28 -4.59 5.19
C GLY A 15 -4.12 -3.44 6.18
N LEU A 16 -4.87 -3.46 7.28
CA LEU A 16 -4.72 -2.46 8.36
C LEU A 16 -3.33 -2.48 8.97
N MET A 17 -2.80 -3.68 9.26
CA MET A 17 -1.45 -3.84 9.78
C MET A 17 -0.40 -3.30 8.81
N ALA A 18 -0.52 -3.58 7.51
CA ALA A 18 0.40 -3.07 6.49
C ALA A 18 0.42 -1.53 6.45
N VAL A 19 -0.75 -0.89 6.51
CA VAL A 19 -0.87 0.58 6.54
C VAL A 19 -0.25 1.16 7.82
N ILE A 20 -0.55 0.59 8.99
CA ILE A 20 -0.01 1.06 10.27
C ILE A 20 1.51 0.95 10.31
N ILE A 21 2.05 -0.20 9.87
CA ILE A 21 3.50 -0.44 9.82
C ILE A 21 4.15 0.51 8.82
N GLY A 22 3.58 0.66 7.62
CA GLY A 22 4.08 1.58 6.60
C GLY A 22 4.11 3.04 7.09
N TYR A 23 3.05 3.45 7.81
CA TYR A 23 3.00 4.76 8.45
C TYR A 23 4.07 4.91 9.54
N LEU A 24 4.20 3.94 10.46
CA LEU A 24 5.20 3.99 11.52
C LEU A 24 6.62 4.07 10.96
N VAL A 25 6.96 3.19 10.02
CA VAL A 25 8.28 3.14 9.39
C VAL A 25 8.56 4.42 8.62
N GLY A 26 7.63 4.87 7.77
CA GLY A 26 7.82 6.08 6.98
C GLY A 26 7.92 7.35 7.81
N ARG A 27 7.17 7.44 8.93
CA ARG A 27 7.16 8.61 9.79
C ARG A 27 8.33 8.63 10.77
N TYR A 28 8.64 7.51 11.42
CA TYR A 28 9.63 7.46 12.50
C TYR A 28 11.05 7.13 12.02
N ILE A 29 11.20 6.27 11.01
CA ILE A 29 12.51 5.88 10.48
C ILE A 29 12.94 6.83 9.37
N PHE A 30 12.08 7.02 8.36
CA PHE A 30 12.40 7.82 7.18
C PHE A 30 12.06 9.32 7.31
N LYS A 31 11.36 9.72 8.38
CA LYS A 31 10.96 11.12 8.65
C LYS A 31 10.29 11.81 7.46
N LEU A 32 9.50 11.05 6.69
CA LEU A 32 8.83 11.57 5.50
C LEU A 32 7.75 12.59 5.88
N ASN A 33 7.52 13.54 4.97
CA ASN A 33 6.38 14.45 5.08
C ASN A 33 5.09 13.62 5.02
N TRP A 34 4.14 13.94 5.90
CA TRP A 34 2.91 13.17 6.04
C TRP A 34 2.12 13.11 4.73
N ILE A 35 2.09 14.20 3.96
CA ILE A 35 1.42 14.28 2.67
C ILE A 35 2.00 13.28 1.66
N MET A 36 3.34 13.26 1.54
CA MET A 36 4.04 12.34 0.64
C MET A 36 3.97 10.89 1.14
N LEU A 37 3.92 10.68 2.46
CA LEU A 37 3.80 9.37 3.09
C LEU A 37 2.44 8.73 2.79
N VAL A 38 1.34 9.48 2.88
CA VAL A 38 0.00 8.97 2.55
C VAL A 38 -0.05 8.53 1.08
N GLY A 39 0.50 9.36 0.18
CA GLY A 39 0.64 9.01 -1.24
C GLY A 39 1.46 7.74 -1.47
N ALA A 40 2.61 7.62 -0.80
CA ALA A 40 3.47 6.44 -0.86
C ALA A 40 2.77 5.17 -0.35
N ILE A 41 1.99 5.26 0.74
CA ILE A 41 1.20 4.14 1.26
C ILE A 41 0.12 3.73 0.25
N CYS A 42 -0.60 4.68 -0.34
CA CYS A 42 -1.57 4.40 -1.40
C CYS A 42 -0.91 3.74 -2.62
N GLY A 43 0.30 4.17 -3.00
CA GLY A 43 1.09 3.60 -4.09
C GLY A 43 1.53 2.17 -3.79
N GLY A 44 2.00 1.90 -2.57
CA GLY A 44 2.37 0.57 -2.10
C GLY A 44 1.18 -0.40 -2.04
N MET A 45 0.02 0.11 -1.63
CA MET A 45 -1.25 -0.63 -1.63
C MET A 45 -1.90 -0.70 -3.03
N THR A 46 -1.29 -0.13 -4.06
CA THR A 46 -1.82 -0.06 -5.44
C THR A 46 -3.26 0.45 -5.51
N SER A 47 -3.64 1.32 -4.57
CA SER A 47 -5.02 1.72 -4.33
C SER A 47 -5.27 3.14 -4.84
N THR A 48 -5.57 3.25 -6.13
CA THR A 48 -5.96 4.51 -6.80
C THR A 48 -7.09 5.28 -6.10
N PRO A 49 -8.19 4.66 -5.61
CA PRO A 49 -9.23 5.39 -4.87
C PRO A 49 -8.73 5.96 -3.53
N GLY A 50 -7.74 5.31 -2.90
CA GLY A 50 -7.11 5.81 -1.68
C GLY A 50 -6.29 7.08 -1.95
N LEU A 51 -5.61 7.16 -3.10
CA LEU A 51 -4.90 8.36 -3.53
C LEU A 51 -5.88 9.52 -3.78
N GLY A 52 -7.00 9.26 -4.46
CA GLY A 52 -8.04 10.27 -4.71
C GLY A 52 -8.56 10.87 -3.40
N ALA A 53 -8.91 10.01 -2.43
CA ALA A 53 -9.35 10.45 -1.11
C ALA A 53 -8.25 11.24 -0.35
N ALA A 54 -6.98 10.86 -0.51
CA ALA A 54 -5.86 11.57 0.11
C ALA A 54 -5.64 12.97 -0.50
N ILE A 55 -5.70 13.10 -1.83
CA ILE A 55 -5.58 14.39 -2.53
C ILE A 55 -6.74 15.31 -2.13
N GLU A 56 -7.96 14.76 -2.06
CA GLU A 56 -9.15 15.50 -1.65
C GLU A 56 -9.08 15.96 -0.18
N ALA A 57 -8.54 15.12 0.71
CA ALA A 57 -8.35 15.46 2.12
C ALA A 57 -7.23 16.49 2.36
N VAL A 58 -6.15 16.45 1.56
CA VAL A 58 -5.02 17.38 1.64
C VAL A 58 -5.32 18.69 0.92
N GLY A 59 -6.13 18.65 -0.14
CA GLY A 59 -6.39 19.79 -1.03
C GLY A 59 -5.21 20.11 -1.96
N SER A 60 -4.26 19.19 -2.15
CA SER A 60 -3.11 19.36 -3.04
C SER A 60 -2.68 18.04 -3.71
N ASP A 61 -2.03 18.14 -4.86
CA ASP A 61 -1.52 16.99 -5.63
C ASP A 61 -0.18 16.44 -5.11
N GLU A 62 0.34 16.94 -3.99
CA GLU A 62 1.57 16.45 -3.37
C GLU A 62 1.57 14.93 -3.05
N PRO A 63 0.45 14.30 -2.62
CA PRO A 63 0.39 12.85 -2.46
C PRO A 63 0.65 12.08 -3.75
N ALA A 64 0.32 12.65 -4.92
CA ALA A 64 0.52 11.99 -6.21
C ALA A 64 2.00 11.74 -6.52
N ALA A 65 2.89 12.63 -6.05
CA ALA A 65 4.34 12.45 -6.18
C ALA A 65 4.83 11.21 -5.41
N GLY A 66 4.37 11.03 -4.17
CA GLY A 66 4.69 9.85 -3.36
C GLY A 66 4.14 8.56 -3.96
N TYR A 67 2.91 8.62 -4.50
CA TYR A 67 2.30 7.49 -5.19
C TYR A 67 3.08 7.07 -6.43
N GLY A 68 3.42 8.04 -7.30
CA GLY A 68 4.15 7.78 -8.54
C GLY A 68 5.54 7.21 -8.30
N ALA A 69 6.20 7.60 -7.20
CA ALA A 69 7.50 7.06 -6.83
C ALA A 69 7.42 5.59 -6.40
N ILE A 70 6.40 5.19 -5.62
CA ILE A 70 6.34 3.85 -4.99
C ILE A 70 5.58 2.82 -5.82
N TYR A 71 4.57 3.24 -6.59
CA TYR A 71 3.77 2.35 -7.43
C TYR A 71 4.57 1.39 -8.32
N PRO A 72 5.63 1.81 -9.06
CA PRO A 72 6.41 0.88 -9.87
C PRO A 72 7.20 -0.14 -9.03
N PHE A 73 7.69 0.23 -7.84
CA PHE A 73 8.37 -0.70 -6.94
C PHE A 73 7.40 -1.75 -6.38
N ALA A 74 6.17 -1.34 -6.05
CA ALA A 74 5.12 -2.26 -5.61
C ALA A 74 4.80 -3.28 -6.72
N LEU A 75 4.67 -2.82 -7.96
CA LEU A 75 4.44 -3.67 -9.13
C LEU A 75 5.59 -4.64 -9.38
N LEU A 76 6.84 -4.17 -9.35
CA LEU A 76 8.01 -5.04 -9.49
C LEU A 76 8.06 -6.11 -8.39
N GLY A 77 7.80 -5.72 -7.14
CA GLY A 77 7.71 -6.66 -6.01
C GLY A 77 6.64 -7.73 -6.24
N MET A 78 5.45 -7.33 -6.69
CA MET A 78 4.38 -8.28 -7.04
C MET A 78 4.79 -9.23 -8.17
N VAL A 79 5.43 -8.73 -9.23
CA VAL A 79 5.90 -9.57 -10.35
C VAL A 79 6.92 -10.60 -9.87
N ILE A 80 7.92 -10.18 -9.09
CA ILE A 80 8.92 -11.10 -8.53
C ILE A 80 8.26 -12.15 -7.63
N PHE A 81 7.36 -11.73 -6.74
CA PHE A 81 6.65 -12.65 -5.85
C PHE A 81 5.79 -13.66 -6.62
N SER A 82 5.10 -13.21 -7.67
CA SER A 82 4.32 -14.06 -8.57
C SER A 82 5.20 -15.07 -9.29
N ILE A 83 6.37 -14.67 -9.79
CA ILE A 83 7.33 -15.58 -10.44
C ILE A 83 7.83 -16.63 -9.43
N ILE A 84 8.15 -16.24 -8.20
CA ILE A 84 8.60 -17.18 -7.16
C ILE A 84 7.49 -18.19 -6.85
N LEU A 85 6.26 -17.72 -6.63
CA LEU A 85 5.10 -18.58 -6.38
C LEU A 85 4.83 -19.53 -7.55
N HIS A 86 5.02 -19.09 -8.78
CA HIS A 86 4.81 -19.93 -9.96
C HIS A 86 5.94 -20.95 -10.19
N ASN A 87 7.17 -20.66 -9.76
CA ASN A 87 8.28 -21.61 -9.81
C ASN A 87 8.30 -22.61 -8.63
N LEU A 88 7.51 -22.38 -7.58
CA LEU A 88 7.26 -23.42 -6.58
C LEU A 88 6.32 -24.48 -7.19
N PRO A 89 6.71 -25.76 -7.20
CA PRO A 89 5.82 -26.84 -7.60
C PRO A 89 4.76 -27.03 -6.49
N ILE A 90 3.64 -26.33 -6.61
CA ILE A 90 2.43 -26.54 -5.82
C ILE A 90 1.35 -27.14 -6.71
#